data_AF-A0A561QIW6-F1
#
_entry.id   AF-A0A561QIW6-F1
#
_cell.length_a   1.000
_cell.length_b   1.000
_cell.length_c   1.000
_cell.angle_alpha   90.00
_cell.angle_beta   90.00
_cell.angle_gamma   90.00
#
_symmetry.space_group_name_H-M   'P 1'
#
loop_
_entity.id
_entity.type
_entity.pdbx_description
1 polymer ?
#
loop_
_entity_poly.entity_id
_entity_poly.type
_entity_poly.pdbx_seq_one_letter_code
_entity_poly.pdbx_strand_id
1 'polypeptide(L)'
;MLMFGRMLTLAMAMLGGIFFSQAPEFAQQYRQRIGGALDELRAVITRFDNEANRNGLDRQKALELYAASPEQFLRSQGGAMQHNFDRYAVLDQQNRDLQQAPPIAKPFVILRNPDPDLVTNAWRDFNPGVPVTMAGFVWAVVGLIAGWLVAGLFGTASLRRRHVKRGPQRKAGGSISGSPPRQHEIGDNGEKFELTGQAEKADVKRLRDDLFREKGPREIPHHTV
;
A
#
# COMPACT_ATOMS: atom_id res chain seq x y z
N MET A 1 -15.11 -21.72 -16.47
CA MET A 1 -13.86 -20.93 -16.31
C MET A 1 -13.96 -19.47 -16.79
N LEU A 2 -14.71 -19.16 -17.87
CA LEU A 2 -14.89 -17.77 -18.35
C LEU A 2 -15.61 -16.84 -17.36
N MET A 3 -16.58 -17.36 -16.59
CA MET A 3 -17.33 -16.56 -15.60
C MET A 3 -16.47 -16.08 -14.42
N PHE A 4 -15.51 -16.89 -13.96
CA PHE A 4 -14.59 -16.50 -12.88
C PHE A 4 -13.64 -15.38 -13.31
N GLY A 5 -13.12 -15.43 -14.54
CA GLY A 5 -12.30 -14.34 -15.08
C GLY A 5 -13.08 -13.03 -15.17
N ARG A 6 -14.32 -13.08 -15.68
CA ARG A 6 -15.19 -11.91 -15.78
C ARG A 6 -15.56 -11.33 -14.41
N MET A 7 -15.86 -12.18 -13.43
CA MET A 7 -16.16 -11.75 -12.06
C MET A 7 -14.93 -11.12 -11.38
N LEU A 8 -13.75 -11.69 -11.58
CA LEU A 8 -12.49 -11.12 -11.08
C LEU A 8 -12.18 -9.77 -11.72
N THR A 9 -12.36 -9.63 -13.03
CA THR A 9 -12.18 -8.34 -13.73
C THR A 9 -13.14 -7.28 -13.23
N LEU A 10 -14.42 -7.60 -13.03
CA LEU A 10 -15.40 -6.68 -12.47
C LEU A 10 -15.05 -6.28 -11.04
N ALA A 11 -14.63 -7.25 -10.20
CA ALA A 11 -14.20 -6.98 -8.84
C ALA A 11 -12.99 -6.05 -8.79
N MET A 12 -11.95 -6.30 -9.61
CA MET A 12 -10.76 -5.45 -9.68
C MET A 12 -11.07 -4.06 -10.22
N ALA A 13 -11.93 -3.95 -11.24
CA ALA A 13 -12.38 -2.65 -11.73
C ALA A 13 -13.09 -1.87 -10.62
N MET A 14 -14.11 -2.46 -9.98
CA MET A 14 -14.84 -1.80 -8.89
C MET A 14 -13.94 -1.39 -7.73
N LEU A 15 -13.03 -2.26 -7.29
CA LEU A 15 -12.06 -1.93 -6.24
C LEU A 15 -11.16 -0.77 -6.66
N GLY A 16 -10.68 -0.76 -7.90
CA GLY A 16 -9.90 0.36 -8.45
C GLY A 16 -10.70 1.67 -8.43
N GLY A 17 -11.96 1.65 -8.87
CA GLY A 17 -12.83 2.82 -8.86
C GLY A 17 -13.08 3.37 -7.45
N ILE A 18 -13.36 2.49 -6.48
CA ILE A 18 -13.54 2.88 -5.07
C ILE A 18 -12.25 3.47 -4.49
N PHE A 19 -11.10 2.88 -4.81
CA PHE A 19 -9.82 3.33 -4.29
C PHE A 19 -9.43 4.71 -4.84
N PHE A 20 -9.50 4.89 -6.16
CA PHE A 20 -9.10 6.16 -6.78
C PHE A 20 -10.08 7.30 -6.54
N SER A 21 -11.38 7.02 -6.33
CA SER A 21 -12.37 8.07 -6.00
C SER A 21 -12.03 8.84 -4.71
N GLN A 22 -11.15 8.29 -3.87
CA GLN A 22 -10.63 8.91 -2.66
C GLN A 22 -9.54 9.96 -2.89
N ALA A 23 -8.88 9.96 -4.06
CA ALA A 23 -7.74 10.83 -4.31
C ALA A 23 -8.05 12.33 -4.14
N PRO A 24 -9.21 12.86 -4.58
CA PRO A 24 -9.58 14.25 -4.33
C PRO A 24 -9.78 14.58 -2.85
N GLU A 25 -10.32 13.65 -2.06
CA GLU A 25 -10.54 13.83 -0.61
C GLU A 25 -9.21 13.86 0.13
N PHE A 26 -8.29 12.95 -0.21
CA PHE A 26 -6.93 12.99 0.29
C PHE A 26 -6.25 14.33 -0.05
N ALA A 27 -6.39 14.78 -1.31
CA ALA A 27 -5.82 16.06 -1.73
C ALA A 27 -6.41 17.26 -0.98
N GLN A 28 -7.68 17.17 -0.60
CA GLN A 28 -8.35 18.18 0.21
C GLN A 28 -7.77 18.23 1.64
N GLN A 29 -7.66 17.08 2.32
CA GLN A 29 -7.10 16.99 3.66
C GLN A 29 -5.63 17.42 3.70
N TYR A 30 -4.85 17.02 2.70
CA TYR A 30 -3.46 17.43 2.55
C TYR A 30 -3.33 18.96 2.43
N ARG A 31 -4.18 19.60 1.60
CA ARG A 31 -4.20 21.06 1.45
C ARG A 31 -4.54 21.78 2.75
N GLN A 32 -5.45 21.24 3.56
CA GLN A 32 -5.78 21.81 4.87
C GLN A 32 -4.56 21.81 5.80
N ARG A 33 -3.78 20.71 5.78
CA ARG A 33 -2.56 20.61 6.59
C ARG A 33 -1.44 21.54 6.11
N ILE A 34 -1.29 21.73 4.80
CA ILE A 34 -0.38 22.77 4.28
C ILE A 34 -0.76 24.13 4.83
N GLY A 35 -2.05 24.47 4.83
CA GLY A 35 -2.55 25.73 5.40
C GLY A 35 -2.12 25.90 6.86
N GLY A 36 -2.40 24.89 7.70
CA GLY A 36 -2.00 24.91 9.11
C GLY A 36 -0.48 25.05 9.31
N ALA A 37 0.32 24.27 8.58
CA ALA A 37 1.77 24.34 8.64
C ALA A 37 2.31 25.71 8.21
N LEU A 38 1.72 26.33 7.18
CA LEU A 38 2.07 27.67 6.74
C LEU A 38 1.73 28.72 7.80
N ASP A 39 0.59 28.61 8.46
CA ASP A 39 0.19 29.53 9.53
C ASP A 39 1.14 29.44 10.73
N GLU A 40 1.50 28.22 11.14
CA GLU A 40 2.48 27.97 12.21
C GLU A 40 3.87 28.52 11.86
N LEU A 41 4.39 28.18 10.67
CA LEU A 41 5.68 28.68 10.19
C LEU A 41 5.68 30.21 10.08
N ARG A 42 4.60 30.80 9.56
CA ARG A 42 4.46 32.26 9.46
C ARG A 42 4.50 32.92 10.83
N ALA A 43 3.85 32.33 11.84
CA ALA A 43 3.89 32.86 13.20
C ALA A 43 5.33 32.87 13.78
N VAL A 44 6.08 31.78 13.59
CA VAL A 44 7.48 31.68 14.03
C VAL A 44 8.36 32.70 13.29
N ILE A 45 8.23 32.78 11.96
CA ILE A 45 8.94 33.73 11.09
C ILE A 45 8.67 35.18 11.51
N THR A 46 7.40 35.53 11.68
CA THR A 46 7.00 36.90 12.05
C THR A 46 7.54 37.27 13.42
N ARG A 47 7.57 36.34 14.38
CA ARG A 47 8.14 36.58 15.70
C ARG A 47 9.64 36.87 15.61
N PHE A 48 10.38 36.07 14.85
CA PHE A 48 11.81 36.29 14.62
C PHE A 48 12.10 37.63 13.96
N ASP A 49 11.37 37.97 12.88
CA ASP A 49 11.55 39.24 12.19
C ASP A 49 11.27 40.44 13.10
N ASN A 50 10.22 40.34 13.93
CA ASN A 50 9.90 41.39 14.91
C ASN A 50 10.99 41.53 15.96
N GLU A 51 11.58 40.43 16.42
CA GLU A 51 12.70 40.45 17.38
C GLU A 51 13.97 41.04 16.76
N ALA A 52 14.30 40.65 15.51
CA ALA A 52 15.40 41.23 14.76
C ALA A 52 15.21 42.75 14.59
N ASN A 53 14.03 43.17 14.12
CA ASN A 53 13.70 44.58 13.90
C ASN A 53 13.78 45.42 15.18
N ARG A 54 13.35 44.88 16.33
CA ARG A 54 13.47 45.55 17.65
C ARG A 54 14.92 45.78 18.05
N ASN A 55 15.84 44.97 17.55
CA ASN A 55 17.28 45.10 17.76
C ASN A 55 17.99 45.82 16.61
N GLY A 56 17.25 46.45 15.69
CA GLY A 56 17.81 47.17 14.54
C GLY A 56 18.43 46.26 13.47
N LEU A 57 18.09 44.98 13.48
CA LEU A 57 18.58 43.98 12.55
C LEU A 57 17.51 43.64 11.52
N ASP A 58 17.93 43.40 10.29
CA ASP A 58 17.12 42.68 9.32
C ASP A 58 17.30 41.17 9.52
N ARG A 59 16.45 40.37 8.87
CA ARG A 59 16.47 38.91 8.96
C ARG A 59 17.84 38.31 8.65
N GLN A 60 18.49 38.79 7.59
CA GLN A 60 19.75 38.24 7.11
C GLN A 60 20.85 38.48 8.15
N LYS A 61 20.97 39.71 8.66
CA LYS A 61 21.93 40.07 9.71
C LYS A 61 21.68 39.30 11.00
N ALA A 62 20.42 39.10 11.39
CA ALA A 62 20.09 38.31 12.57
C ALA A 62 20.58 36.86 12.43
N LEU A 63 20.38 36.24 11.26
CA LEU A 63 20.90 34.89 10.98
C LEU A 63 22.43 34.85 10.94
N GLU A 64 23.08 35.86 10.36
CA GLU A 64 24.54 35.98 10.35
C GLU A 64 25.11 36.06 11.76
N LEU A 65 24.45 36.80 12.68
CA LEU A 65 24.84 36.85 14.09
C LEU A 65 24.73 35.48 14.76
N TYR A 66 23.64 34.73 14.52
CA TYR A 66 23.52 33.36 15.02
C TYR A 66 24.62 32.45 14.47
N ALA A 67 24.95 32.57 13.18
CA ALA A 67 25.99 31.77 12.53
C ALA A 67 27.40 32.09 13.03
N ALA A 68 27.69 33.37 13.31
CA ALA A 68 28.97 33.83 13.82
C ALA A 68 29.16 33.61 15.33
N SER A 69 28.09 33.24 16.06
CA SER A 69 28.14 33.01 17.50
C SER A 69 29.14 31.91 17.86
N PRO A 70 29.96 32.09 18.92
CA PRO A 70 30.85 31.04 19.43
C PRO A 70 30.07 29.87 20.06
N GLU A 71 28.85 30.11 20.54
CA GLU A 71 28.00 29.10 21.16
C GLU A 71 27.31 28.20 20.11
N GLN A 72 27.51 26.88 20.23
CA GLN A 72 26.92 25.88 19.32
C GLN A 72 25.39 25.90 19.35
N PHE A 73 24.78 26.13 20.52
CA PHE A 73 23.34 26.24 20.65
C PHE A 73 22.79 27.37 19.77
N LEU A 74 23.40 28.55 19.80
CA LEU A 74 22.96 29.70 19.01
C LEU A 74 23.13 29.44 17.51
N ARG A 75 24.24 28.86 17.07
CA ARG A 75 24.40 28.44 15.65
C ARG A 75 23.32 27.47 15.21
N SER A 76 22.97 26.50 16.07
CA SER A 76 21.92 25.53 15.78
C SER A 76 20.53 26.17 15.68
N GLN A 77 20.24 27.18 16.52
CA GLN A 77 19.00 27.95 16.46
C GLN A 77 18.90 28.74 15.16
N GLY A 78 20.00 29.36 14.70
CA GLY A 78 20.05 30.03 13.39
C GLY A 78 19.80 29.05 12.24
N GLY A 79 20.43 27.87 12.28
CA GLY A 79 20.19 26.81 11.30
C GLY A 79 18.75 26.29 11.28
N ALA A 80 18.14 26.09 12.45
CA ALA A 80 16.74 25.70 12.57
C ALA A 80 15.80 26.78 12.02
N MET A 81 16.10 28.06 12.26
CA MET A 81 15.34 29.16 11.72
C MET A 81 15.46 29.26 10.19
N GLN A 82 16.66 29.06 9.65
CA GLN A 82 16.88 28.98 8.20
C GLN A 82 16.05 27.86 7.58
N HIS A 83 16.05 26.68 8.20
CA HIS A 83 15.22 25.56 7.76
C HIS A 83 13.73 25.91 7.74
N ASN A 84 13.23 26.66 8.73
CA ASN A 84 11.84 27.12 8.76
C ASN A 84 11.52 28.09 7.60
N PHE A 85 12.44 28.99 7.25
CA PHE A 85 12.27 29.87 6.09
C PHE A 85 12.21 29.07 4.78
N ASP A 86 13.13 28.13 4.60
CA ASP A 86 13.20 27.31 3.38
C ASP A 86 11.95 26.44 3.26
N ARG A 87 11.53 25.80 4.36
CA ARG A 87 10.30 24.99 4.41
C ARG A 87 9.07 25.83 4.12
N TYR A 88 8.96 27.03 4.69
CA TYR A 88 7.85 27.94 4.40
C TYR A 88 7.76 28.28 2.92
N ALA A 89 8.90 28.60 2.27
CA ALA A 89 8.93 28.94 0.85
C ALA A 89 8.46 27.77 -0.04
N VAL A 90 8.90 26.54 0.28
CA VAL A 90 8.47 25.33 -0.44
C VAL A 90 6.98 25.08 -0.27
N LEU A 91 6.48 25.12 0.97
CA LEU A 91 5.05 24.89 1.25
C LEU A 91 4.15 25.99 0.67
N ASP A 92 4.61 27.24 0.66
CA ASP A 92 3.86 28.36 0.10
C ASP A 92 3.73 28.22 -1.41
N GLN A 93 4.81 27.84 -2.09
CA GLN A 93 4.77 27.54 -3.52
C GLN A 93 3.83 26.36 -3.81
N GLN A 94 3.93 25.26 -3.05
CA GLN A 94 3.07 24.10 -3.22
C GLN A 94 1.59 24.44 -2.98
N ASN A 95 1.29 25.29 -1.99
CA ASN A 95 -0.06 25.78 -1.72
C ASN A 95 -0.61 26.60 -2.90
N ARG A 96 0.22 27.47 -3.48
CA ARG A 96 -0.15 28.24 -4.69
C ARG A 96 -0.46 27.32 -5.87
N ASP A 97 0.38 26.31 -6.11
CA ASP A 97 0.15 25.31 -7.16
C ASP A 97 -1.17 24.55 -6.95
N LEU A 98 -1.49 24.17 -5.70
CA LEU A 98 -2.74 23.48 -5.34
C LEU A 98 -3.99 24.35 -5.43
N GLN A 99 -3.86 25.67 -5.23
CA GLN A 99 -4.95 26.62 -5.38
C GLN A 99 -5.28 26.88 -6.85
N GLN A 100 -4.26 26.96 -7.70
CA GLN A 100 -4.42 27.20 -9.14
C GLN A 100 -4.82 25.94 -9.91
N ALA A 101 -4.50 24.75 -9.40
CA ALA A 101 -4.83 23.50 -10.05
C ALA A 101 -6.36 23.20 -10.05
N PRO A 102 -6.92 22.75 -11.20
CA PRO A 102 -8.28 22.22 -11.25
C PRO A 102 -8.48 21.09 -10.23
N PRO A 103 -9.69 20.89 -9.68
CA PRO A 103 -9.96 19.87 -8.66
C PRO A 103 -9.46 18.45 -9.01
N ILE A 104 -9.57 18.05 -10.27
CA ILE A 104 -9.14 16.73 -10.77
C ILE A 104 -7.61 16.62 -10.81
N ALA A 105 -6.89 17.74 -10.99
CA ALA A 105 -5.44 17.78 -11.12
C ALA A 105 -4.71 17.82 -9.77
N LYS A 106 -5.38 18.21 -8.68
CA LYS A 106 -4.75 18.40 -7.35
C LYS A 106 -3.97 17.18 -6.83
N PRO A 107 -4.46 15.93 -6.98
CA PRO A 107 -3.66 14.77 -6.57
C PRO A 107 -2.31 14.70 -7.29
N PHE A 108 -2.24 15.05 -8.58
CA PHE A 108 -0.97 15.05 -9.33
C PHE A 108 0.01 16.13 -8.86
N VAL A 109 -0.49 17.29 -8.43
CA VAL A 109 0.34 18.34 -7.84
C VAL A 109 1.04 17.83 -6.58
N ILE A 110 0.31 17.10 -5.73
CA ILE A 110 0.86 16.49 -4.51
C ILE A 110 1.92 15.45 -4.86
N LEU A 111 1.64 14.57 -5.83
CA LEU A 111 2.57 13.52 -6.25
C LEU A 111 3.89 14.07 -6.82
N ARG A 112 3.88 15.27 -7.42
CA ARG A 112 5.08 15.87 -8.02
C ARG A 112 6.10 16.33 -6.98
N ASN A 113 5.63 16.83 -5.84
CA ASN A 113 6.51 17.37 -4.80
C ASN A 113 5.90 17.14 -3.41
N PRO A 114 5.89 15.90 -2.90
CA PRO A 114 5.25 15.58 -1.64
C PRO A 114 6.10 16.01 -0.44
N ASP A 115 5.52 16.76 0.49
CA ASP A 115 6.06 16.93 1.84
C ASP A 115 5.78 15.66 2.67
N PRO A 116 6.82 14.92 3.11
CA PRO A 116 6.67 13.59 3.71
C PRO A 116 5.99 13.62 5.09
N ASP A 117 6.19 14.68 5.88
CA ASP A 117 5.53 14.83 7.18
C ASP A 117 4.02 15.03 6.97
N LEU A 118 3.66 15.92 6.05
CA LEU A 118 2.28 16.21 5.71
C LEU A 118 1.59 15.01 5.09
N VAL A 119 2.26 14.25 4.22
CA VAL A 119 1.71 13.03 3.63
C VAL A 119 1.47 11.97 4.71
N THR A 120 2.46 11.74 5.58
CA THR A 120 2.35 10.74 6.65
C THR A 120 1.22 11.09 7.62
N ASN A 121 1.11 12.35 8.01
CA ASN A 121 0.07 12.82 8.91
C ASN A 121 -1.31 12.85 8.24
N ALA A 122 -1.40 13.25 6.96
CA ALA A 122 -2.64 13.17 6.19
C ALA A 122 -3.12 11.73 6.05
N TRP A 123 -2.21 10.79 5.80
CA TRP A 123 -2.54 9.38 5.66
C TRP A 123 -2.98 8.75 6.99
N ARG A 124 -2.35 9.11 8.11
CA ARG A 124 -2.69 8.59 9.44
C ARG A 124 -4.11 8.95 9.85
N ASP A 125 -4.54 10.16 9.56
CA ASP A 125 -5.85 10.67 9.95
C ASP A 125 -6.86 10.61 8.80
N PHE A 126 -6.48 9.95 7.68
CA PHE A 126 -7.34 9.81 6.51
C PHE A 126 -8.58 8.99 6.87
N ASN A 127 -9.74 9.63 6.83
CA ASN A 127 -11.02 8.93 6.97
C ASN A 127 -11.64 8.74 5.57
N PRO A 128 -11.70 7.50 5.04
CA PRO A 128 -12.30 7.24 3.73
C PRO A 128 -13.76 7.72 3.69
N GLY A 129 -14.08 8.60 2.75
CA GLY A 129 -15.45 9.03 2.48
C GLY A 129 -15.99 8.40 1.21
N VAL A 130 -17.27 8.58 0.90
CA VAL A 130 -17.73 8.48 -0.50
C VAL A 130 -17.93 9.91 -0.97
N PRO A 131 -16.90 10.57 -1.54
CA PRO A 131 -17.05 11.95 -1.94
C PRO A 131 -17.96 11.98 -3.17
N VAL A 132 -19.20 12.44 -3.01
CA VAL A 132 -20.12 12.66 -4.13
C VAL A 132 -19.72 13.96 -4.83
N THR A 133 -18.52 13.96 -5.43
CA THR A 133 -17.95 15.11 -6.15
C THR A 133 -17.66 14.73 -7.59
N MET A 134 -17.74 15.70 -8.51
CA MET A 134 -17.41 15.48 -9.93
C MET A 134 -15.96 14.99 -10.10
N ALA A 135 -15.03 15.52 -9.29
CA ALA A 135 -13.64 15.05 -9.29
C ALA A 135 -13.53 13.60 -8.80
N GLY A 136 -14.23 13.24 -7.72
CA GLY A 136 -14.30 11.86 -7.22
C GLY A 136 -14.86 10.89 -8.26
N PHE A 137 -15.88 11.31 -9.01
CA PHE A 137 -16.43 10.52 -10.12
C PHE A 137 -15.42 10.29 -11.25
N VAL A 138 -14.72 11.35 -11.70
CA VAL A 138 -13.68 11.21 -12.74
C VAL A 138 -12.58 10.25 -12.28
N TRP A 139 -12.12 10.38 -11.04
CA TRP A 139 -11.13 9.48 -10.48
C TRP A 139 -11.66 8.05 -10.28
N ALA A 140 -12.96 7.87 -9.98
CA ALA A 140 -13.59 6.55 -9.96
C ALA A 140 -13.54 5.89 -11.34
N VAL A 141 -13.86 6.63 -12.42
CA VAL A 141 -13.77 6.11 -13.79
C VAL A 141 -12.33 5.74 -14.15
N VAL A 142 -11.35 6.58 -13.80
CA VAL A 142 -9.92 6.26 -13.97
C VAL A 142 -9.55 4.97 -13.23
N GLY A 143 -9.99 4.83 -11.99
CA GLY A 143 -9.75 3.65 -11.17
C GLY A 143 -10.41 2.38 -11.74
N LEU A 144 -11.62 2.48 -12.28
CA LEU A 144 -12.31 1.38 -12.97
C LEU A 144 -11.48 0.88 -14.17
N ILE A 145 -11.00 1.80 -15.01
CA ILE A 145 -10.17 1.47 -16.18
C ILE A 145 -8.85 0.85 -15.74
N ALA A 146 -8.17 1.44 -14.75
CA ALA A 146 -6.92 0.92 -14.22
C ALA A 146 -7.08 -0.50 -13.64
N GLY A 147 -8.10 -0.72 -12.81
CA GLY A 147 -8.42 -2.03 -12.23
C GLY A 147 -8.77 -3.07 -13.31
N TRP A 148 -9.50 -2.67 -14.35
CA TRP A 148 -9.80 -3.53 -15.50
C TRP A 148 -8.53 -3.95 -16.26
N LEU A 149 -7.61 -3.01 -16.54
CA LEU A 149 -6.34 -3.29 -17.21
C LEU A 149 -5.46 -4.25 -16.40
N VAL A 150 -5.34 -4.00 -15.09
CA VAL A 150 -4.61 -4.86 -14.16
C VAL A 150 -5.18 -6.28 -14.19
N ALA A 151 -6.49 -6.43 -14.13
CA ALA A 151 -7.12 -7.74 -14.23
C ALA A 151 -6.87 -8.44 -15.59
N GLY A 152 -6.81 -7.69 -16.69
CA GLY A 152 -6.47 -8.21 -18.01
C GLY A 152 -5.03 -8.77 -18.07
N LEU A 153 -4.07 -8.09 -17.44
CA LEU A 153 -2.69 -8.56 -17.33
C LEU A 153 -2.59 -9.87 -16.54
N PHE A 154 -3.30 -9.98 -15.40
CA PHE A 154 -3.33 -11.22 -14.62
C PHE A 154 -4.13 -12.35 -15.30
N GLY A 155 -5.18 -12.00 -16.03
CA GLY A 155 -5.98 -12.95 -16.82
C GLY A 155 -5.19 -13.59 -17.96
N THR A 156 -4.42 -12.80 -18.70
CA THR A 156 -3.55 -13.30 -19.79
C THR A 156 -2.39 -14.17 -19.28
N ALA A 157 -1.82 -13.84 -18.12
CA ALA A 157 -0.82 -14.68 -17.45
C ALA A 157 -1.36 -16.07 -17.07
N SER A 158 -2.64 -16.16 -16.70
CA SER A 158 -3.29 -17.44 -16.35
C SER A 158 -3.62 -18.33 -17.56
N LEU A 159 -3.89 -17.74 -18.72
CA LEU A 159 -4.14 -18.45 -19.97
C LEU A 159 -2.84 -18.99 -20.60
N ARG A 160 -1.73 -18.26 -20.48
CA ARG A 160 -0.41 -18.69 -20.99
C ARG A 160 0.12 -19.95 -20.30
N ARG A 161 -0.22 -20.18 -19.02
CA ARG A 161 0.19 -21.38 -18.27
C ARG A 161 -0.59 -22.65 -18.64
N ARG A 162 -1.70 -22.55 -19.36
CA ARG A 162 -2.57 -23.71 -19.67
C ARG A 162 -2.39 -24.30 -21.07
N HIS A 163 -1.60 -23.67 -21.93
CA HIS A 163 -1.38 -24.11 -23.31
C HIS A 163 -0.18 -25.07 -23.53
N VAL A 164 0.44 -25.60 -22.47
CA VAL A 164 1.66 -26.45 -22.58
C VAL A 164 1.40 -27.96 -22.43
N LYS A 165 0.14 -28.43 -22.33
CA LYS A 165 -0.14 -29.89 -22.37
C LYS A 165 -1.33 -30.23 -23.26
N ARG A 166 -1.09 -30.34 -24.57
CA ARG A 166 -1.86 -31.20 -25.48
C ARG A 166 -0.88 -32.10 -26.22
N GLY A 167 -0.66 -33.31 -25.69
CA GLY A 167 0.08 -34.37 -26.39
C GLY A 167 -0.72 -34.86 -27.61
N PRO A 168 -0.05 -35.29 -28.70
CA PRO A 168 -0.71 -35.63 -29.94
C PRO A 168 -1.47 -36.96 -29.83
N GLN A 169 -2.75 -36.97 -30.22
CA GLN A 169 -3.55 -38.18 -30.42
C GLN A 169 -2.94 -39.00 -31.57
N ARG A 170 -2.37 -40.17 -31.27
CA ARG A 170 -2.08 -41.19 -32.29
C ARG A 170 -3.38 -41.91 -32.66
N LYS A 171 -3.86 -41.68 -33.88
CA LYS A 171 -4.75 -42.60 -34.59
C LYS A 171 -3.90 -43.63 -35.35
N ALA A 172 -4.15 -44.91 -35.14
CA ALA A 172 -3.92 -46.02 -36.07
C ALA A 172 -4.86 -47.15 -35.56
N GLY A 173 -5.85 -47.64 -36.30
CA GLY A 173 -5.74 -48.19 -37.65
C GLY A 173 -5.45 -49.69 -37.51
N GLY A 174 -6.47 -50.54 -37.63
CA GLY A 174 -6.48 -51.91 -37.12
C GLY A 174 -5.78 -52.99 -37.96
N SER A 175 -5.80 -54.21 -37.44
CA SER A 175 -5.84 -55.46 -38.21
C SER A 175 -6.30 -56.63 -37.32
N ILE A 176 -7.11 -57.52 -37.91
CA ILE A 176 -7.80 -58.67 -37.31
C ILE A 176 -6.93 -59.92 -37.47
N SER A 177 -6.82 -60.80 -36.46
CA SER A 177 -6.61 -62.25 -36.67
C SER A 177 -6.75 -63.09 -35.38
N GLY A 178 -7.59 -64.13 -35.41
CA GLY A 178 -7.34 -65.43 -34.74
C GLY A 178 -8.06 -65.75 -33.42
N SER A 179 -8.99 -66.70 -33.45
CA SER A 179 -9.81 -67.30 -32.37
C SER A 179 -9.05 -68.34 -31.47
N PRO A 180 -9.65 -68.83 -30.34
CA PRO A 180 -8.99 -69.37 -29.12
C PRO A 180 -8.89 -70.94 -29.13
N PRO A 181 -8.44 -71.71 -28.08
CA PRO A 181 -9.06 -71.84 -26.73
C PRO A 181 -8.16 -72.29 -25.53
N ARG A 182 -8.78 -72.33 -24.33
CA ARG A 182 -8.63 -73.24 -23.17
C ARG A 182 -8.21 -72.66 -21.80
N GLN A 183 -8.85 -73.29 -20.82
CA GLN A 183 -9.01 -73.01 -19.39
C GLN A 183 -7.94 -73.73 -18.53
N HIS A 184 -7.97 -73.41 -17.23
CA HIS A 184 -7.28 -73.93 -16.03
C HIS A 184 -6.41 -72.83 -15.40
N GLU A 185 -6.36 -72.57 -14.09
CA GLU A 185 -7.07 -73.04 -12.90
C GLU A 185 -6.66 -72.09 -11.73
N ILE A 186 -7.58 -71.85 -10.79
CA ILE A 186 -7.43 -71.72 -9.32
C ILE A 186 -6.29 -70.89 -8.69
N GLY A 187 -6.72 -70.01 -7.78
CA GLY A 187 -5.96 -69.45 -6.66
C GLY A 187 -6.19 -67.94 -6.56
N ASP A 188 -6.43 -67.29 -5.44
CA ASP A 188 -6.59 -67.66 -4.03
C ASP A 188 -7.09 -66.37 -3.33
N ASN A 189 -7.79 -66.56 -2.21
CA ASN A 189 -8.02 -65.66 -1.08
C ASN A 189 -8.26 -64.16 -1.24
N GLY A 190 -9.33 -63.73 -0.55
CA GLY A 190 -9.62 -62.33 -0.30
C GLY A 190 -8.67 -61.68 0.70
N GLU A 191 -8.61 -60.36 0.63
CA GLU A 191 -8.74 -59.47 1.78
C GLU A 191 -8.93 -58.05 1.26
N LYS A 192 -9.98 -57.39 1.72
CA LYS A 192 -10.16 -55.94 1.58
C LYS A 192 -9.19 -55.26 2.55
N PHE A 193 -8.21 -54.52 2.05
CA PHE A 193 -7.45 -53.55 2.84
C PHE A 193 -7.89 -52.13 2.49
N GLU A 194 -8.86 -51.62 3.26
CA GLU A 194 -9.03 -50.19 3.51
C GLU A 194 -8.06 -49.80 4.64
N LEU A 195 -6.85 -49.31 4.34
CA LEU A 195 -6.03 -48.63 5.36
C LEU A 195 -5.04 -47.66 4.72
N THR A 196 -5.46 -46.42 4.44
CA THR A 196 -4.54 -45.26 4.53
C THR A 196 -5.33 -43.97 4.72
N GLY A 197 -5.62 -43.62 5.97
CA GLY A 197 -6.28 -42.34 6.28
C GLY A 197 -6.28 -41.93 7.75
N GLN A 198 -5.73 -42.77 8.64
CA GLN A 198 -5.84 -42.57 10.09
C GLN A 198 -4.51 -42.21 10.77
N ALA A 199 -3.36 -42.47 10.12
CA ALA A 199 -2.04 -42.14 10.67
C ALA A 199 -1.72 -40.64 10.61
N GLU A 200 -2.19 -39.92 9.59
CA GLU A 200 -1.83 -38.50 9.38
C GLU A 200 -2.53 -37.56 10.37
N LYS A 201 -3.72 -37.91 10.86
CA LYS A 201 -4.48 -37.06 11.78
C LYS A 201 -3.98 -37.15 13.24
N ALA A 202 -3.29 -38.22 13.60
CA ALA A 202 -2.75 -38.40 14.94
C ALA A 202 -1.50 -37.54 15.19
N ASP A 203 -0.66 -37.36 14.16
CA ASP A 203 0.58 -36.57 14.27
C ASP A 203 0.33 -35.07 14.30
N VAL A 204 -0.61 -34.57 13.49
CA VAL A 204 -0.94 -33.13 13.45
C VAL A 204 -1.57 -32.66 14.77
N LYS A 205 -2.30 -33.53 15.47
CA LYS A 205 -2.88 -33.20 16.77
C LYS A 205 -1.82 -33.11 17.87
N ARG A 206 -0.81 -33.99 17.86
CA ARG A 206 0.30 -33.95 18.83
C ARG A 206 1.21 -32.73 18.63
N LEU A 207 1.58 -32.43 17.39
CA LEU A 207 2.41 -31.26 17.06
C LEU A 207 1.76 -29.92 17.44
N ARG A 208 0.43 -29.82 17.34
CA ARG A 208 -0.31 -28.64 17.79
C ARG A 208 -0.28 -28.51 19.30
N ASP A 209 -0.52 -29.60 20.04
CA ASP A 209 -0.65 -29.56 21.49
C ASP A 209 0.71 -29.23 22.18
N ASP A 210 1.85 -29.56 21.55
CA ASP A 210 3.19 -29.19 22.04
C ASP A 210 3.57 -27.73 21.75
N LEU A 211 3.14 -27.17 20.60
CA LEU A 211 3.45 -25.77 20.25
C LEU A 211 2.77 -24.74 21.17
N PHE A 212 1.64 -25.12 21.80
CA PHE A 212 0.90 -24.25 22.72
C PHE A 212 1.37 -24.35 24.18
N ARG A 213 2.25 -25.29 24.53
CA ARG A 213 2.76 -25.46 25.90
C ARG A 213 3.95 -24.55 26.23
N GLU A 214 4.63 -24.00 25.22
CA GLU A 214 5.88 -23.21 25.41
C GLU A 214 5.66 -21.69 25.67
N LYS A 215 4.42 -21.21 25.68
CA LYS A 215 4.09 -19.79 25.99
C LYS A 215 3.32 -19.63 27.30
N GLY A 216 3.90 -20.11 28.40
CA GLY A 216 3.52 -19.69 29.75
C GLY A 216 4.11 -18.31 30.09
N PRO A 217 3.44 -17.50 30.92
CA PRO A 217 3.88 -16.14 31.25
C PRO A 217 5.20 -16.15 32.04
N ARG A 218 6.16 -15.32 31.61
CA ARG A 218 7.41 -15.08 32.34
C ARG A 218 7.11 -14.22 33.57
N GLU A 219 7.37 -14.77 34.76
CA GLU A 219 7.36 -14.01 36.02
C GLU A 219 8.44 -12.92 35.98
N ILE A 220 8.06 -11.70 36.33
CA ILE A 220 8.96 -10.55 36.50
C ILE A 220 9.33 -10.50 38.00
N PRO A 221 10.62 -10.53 38.38
CA PRO A 221 10.99 -10.43 39.79
C PRO A 221 10.72 -9.01 40.31
N HIS A 222 9.96 -8.92 41.40
CA HIS A 222 9.79 -7.70 42.19
C HIS A 222 11.09 -7.38 42.93
N HIS A 223 11.74 -6.28 42.55
CA HIS A 223 12.70 -5.59 43.42
C HIS A 223 11.95 -4.59 44.29
N THR A 224 11.86 -4.90 45.58
CA THR A 224 11.42 -3.98 46.63
C THR A 224 12.59 -3.08 47.04
N VAL A 225 12.25 -1.80 47.29
CA VAL A 225 13.08 -0.71 47.82
C VAL A 225 13.70 -1.06 49.18
#